data_AF-A0A957IER5-F1
#
_entry.id   AF-A0A957IER5-F1
#
_cell.length_a   1.000
_cell.length_b   1.000
_cell.length_c   1.000
_cell.angle_alpha   90.00
_cell.angle_beta   90.00
_cell.angle_gamma   90.00
#
_symmetry.space_group_name_H-M   'P 1'
#
loop_
_entity.id
_entity.type
_entity.pdbx_description
1 polymer ?
#
loop_
_entity_poly.entity_id
_entity_poly.type
_entity_poly.pdbx_seq_one_letter_code
_entity_poly.pdbx_strand_id
1 'polypeptide(L)' 'MILTGFLTVIAQLLGLLFIVTSMLAMGMSLTTAQIIEPLKNVRLVILALLANFVLIPLLAYVIILVKMIYWF' A
#
# COMPACT_ATOMS: atom_id res chain seq x y z
N MET A 1 0.21 9.30 30.95
CA MET A 1 -0.86 8.44 30.40
C MET A 1 -1.92 9.23 29.61
N ILE A 2 -2.47 10.34 30.15
CA ILE A 2 -3.48 11.16 29.44
C ILE A 2 -2.90 11.91 28.23
N LEU A 3 -1.78 12.61 28.40
CA LEU A 3 -1.12 13.35 27.29
C LEU A 3 -0.72 12.43 26.13
N THR A 4 -0.14 11.26 26.44
CA THR A 4 0.24 10.26 25.44
C THR A 4 -0.97 9.70 24.69
N GLY A 5 -2.09 9.45 25.39
CA GLY A 5 -3.33 9.03 24.75
C GLY A 5 -3.90 10.09 23.80
N PHE A 6 -3.92 11.35 24.24
CA PHE A 6 -4.35 12.48 23.41
C PHE A 6 -3.48 12.65 22.16
N LEU A 7 -2.15 12.61 22.31
CA LEU A 7 -1.22 12.68 21.17
C LEU A 7 -1.38 11.49 20.22
N THR A 8 -1.68 10.29 20.74
CA THR A 8 -1.91 9.10 19.90
C THR A 8 -3.16 9.27 19.03
N VAL A 9 -4.26 9.76 19.60
CA VAL A 9 -5.50 10.01 18.85
C VAL A 9 -5.26 11.07 17.77
N ILE A 10 -4.57 12.15 18.10
CA ILE A 10 -4.18 13.17 17.10
C ILE A 10 -3.32 12.55 16.00
N ALA A 11 -2.30 11.76 16.34
CA ALA A 11 -1.42 11.14 15.35
C ALA A 11 -2.19 10.18 14.42
N GLN A 12 -3.14 9.41 14.95
CA GLN A 12 -3.99 8.54 14.14
C GLN A 12 -4.91 9.32 13.21
N LEU A 13 -5.55 10.39 13.70
CA LEU A 13 -6.40 11.26 12.90
C LEU A 13 -5.59 11.95 11.79
N LEU A 14 -4.44 12.51 12.13
CA LEU A 14 -3.56 13.17 11.16
C LEU A 14 -3.00 12.17 10.13
N GLY A 15 -2.61 10.96 10.57
CA GLY A 15 -2.16 9.91 9.67
C GLY A 15 -3.24 9.50 8.67
N LEU A 16 -4.47 9.32 9.14
CA LEU A 16 -5.61 9.02 8.28
C LEU A 16 -5.89 10.16 7.29
N LEU A 17 -5.97 11.40 7.77
CA LEU A 17 -6.20 12.56 6.92
C LEU A 17 -5.09 12.73 5.88
N PHE A 18 -3.84 12.52 6.27
CA PHE A 18 -2.69 12.56 5.37
C PHE A 18 -2.81 11.53 4.25
N ILE A 19 -3.11 10.28 4.59
CA ILE A 19 -3.25 9.21 3.59
C ILE A 19 -4.40 9.53 2.63
N VAL A 20 -5.58 9.87 3.17
CA VAL A 20 -6.77 10.14 2.36
C VAL A 20 -6.54 11.33 1.43
N THR A 21 -6.03 12.45 1.94
CA THR A 21 -5.76 13.65 1.13
C THR A 21 -4.67 13.41 0.08
N SER A 22 -3.61 12.67 0.42
CA SER A 22 -2.54 12.34 -0.53
C SER A 22 -3.02 11.40 -1.64
N MET A 23 -3.81 10.38 -1.31
CA MET A 23 -4.38 9.45 -2.29
C MET A 23 -5.41 10.16 -3.18
N LEU A 24 -6.21 11.07 -2.62
CA LEU A 24 -7.13 11.91 -3.38
C LEU A 24 -6.38 12.85 -4.33
N ALA A 25 -5.34 13.53 -3.87
CA ALA A 25 -4.51 14.39 -4.69
C ALA A 25 -3.85 13.62 -5.84
N MET A 26 -3.34 12.41 -5.56
CA MET A 26 -2.80 11.52 -6.58
C MET A 26 -3.86 11.18 -7.63
N GLY A 27 -5.06 10.80 -7.21
CA GLY A 27 -6.17 10.54 -8.14
C GLY A 27 -6.57 11.75 -8.98
N MET A 28 -6.66 12.93 -8.38
CA MET A 28 -6.98 14.19 -9.06
C MET A 28 -5.87 14.65 -10.03
N SER A 29 -4.63 14.24 -9.81
CA SER A 29 -3.51 14.55 -10.71
C SER A 29 -3.50 13.73 -11.99
N LEU A 30 -4.28 12.65 -12.06
CA LEU A 30 -4.35 11.77 -13.22
C LEU A 30 -5.34 12.29 -14.25
N THR A 31 -4.91 12.26 -15.52
CA THR A 31 -5.79 12.49 -16.67
C THR A 31 -6.52 11.19 -17.07
N THR A 32 -7.67 11.32 -17.73
CA THR A 32 -8.44 10.17 -18.24
C THR A 32 -7.60 9.27 -19.16
N ALA A 33 -6.70 9.84 -19.96
CA ALA A 33 -5.78 9.09 -20.82
C ALA A 33 -4.82 8.20 -19.99
N GLN A 34 -4.22 8.76 -18.93
CA GLN A 34 -3.29 8.02 -18.05
C GLN A 34 -3.96 6.87 -17.29
N ILE A 35 -5.28 6.92 -17.09
CA ILE A 35 -6.04 5.82 -16.48
C ILE A 35 -6.32 4.73 -17.51
N ILE A 36 -6.78 5.10 -18.70
CA ILE A 36 -7.24 4.13 -19.71
C ILE A 36 -6.07 3.46 -20.43
N GLU A 37 -5.00 4.20 -20.71
CA GLU A 37 -3.83 3.70 -21.43
C GLU A 37 -3.22 2.41 -20.84
N PRO A 38 -2.91 2.32 -19.53
CA PRO A 38 -2.40 1.08 -18.94
C PRO A 38 -3.43 -0.06 -18.98
N LEU A 39 -4.73 0.26 -18.89
CA LEU A 39 -5.80 -0.74 -18.87
C LEU A 39 -6.00 -1.44 -20.23
N LYS A 40 -5.61 -0.81 -21.33
CA LYS A 40 -5.67 -1.43 -22.67
C LYS A 40 -4.76 -2.65 -22.78
N ASN A 41 -3.69 -2.71 -22.00
CA ASN A 41 -2.75 -3.83 -21.98
C ASN A 41 -3.11 -4.83 -20.88
N VAL A 42 -4.17 -5.61 -21.09
CA VAL A 42 -4.70 -6.58 -20.11
C VAL A 42 -3.62 -7.52 -19.57
N ARG A 43 -2.69 -7.99 -20.43
CA ARG A 43 -1.55 -8.83 -19.99
C ARG A 43 -0.67 -8.13 -18.95
N LEU A 44 -0.36 -6.84 -19.16
CA LEU A 44 0.44 -6.06 -18.21
C LEU A 44 -0.33 -5.84 -16.91
N VAL A 45 -1.63 -5.55 -16.99
CA VAL A 45 -2.49 -5.39 -15.81
C VAL A 45 -2.51 -6.67 -14.98
N ILE A 46 -2.73 -7.84 -15.60
CA ILE A 46 -2.73 -9.13 -14.90
C ILE A 46 -1.36 -9.40 -14.27
N LEU A 47 -0.26 -9.19 -15.00
CA LEU A 47 1.09 -9.37 -14.45
C LEU A 47 1.35 -8.42 -13.28
N ALA A 48 0.92 -7.17 -13.36
CA ALA A 48 1.03 -6.21 -12.27
C ALA A 48 0.21 -6.63 -11.04
N LEU A 49 -1.01 -7.14 -11.26
CA LEU A 49 -1.84 -7.68 -10.17
C LEU A 49 -1.18 -8.89 -9.51
N LEU A 50 -0.70 -9.87 -10.29
CA LEU A 50 -0.01 -11.04 -9.76
C LEU A 50 1.26 -10.66 -9.01
N ALA A 51 2.04 -9.70 -9.52
CA ALA A 51 3.23 -9.21 -8.83
C ALA A 51 2.87 -8.56 -7.49
N ASN A 52 1.91 -7.62 -7.47
CA ASN A 52 1.61 -6.87 -6.25
C ASN A 52 0.82 -7.68 -5.21
N PHE A 53 -0.09 -8.56 -5.63
CA PHE A 53 -0.99 -9.28 -4.73
C PHE A 53 -0.59 -10.73 -4.46
N VAL A 54 0.26 -11.36 -5.27
CA VAL A 54 0.72 -12.73 -5.05
C VAL A 54 2.20 -12.76 -4.73
N LEU A 55 3.04 -12.17 -5.60
CA LEU A 55 4.49 -12.26 -5.46
C LEU A 55 4.99 -11.52 -4.21
N ILE A 56 4.55 -10.27 -3.97
CA ILE A 56 4.98 -9.50 -2.79
C ILE A 56 4.58 -10.20 -1.47
N PRO A 57 3.31 -10.63 -1.26
CA PRO A 57 2.96 -11.39 -0.06
C PRO A 57 3.72 -12.70 0.10
N LEU A 58 3.97 -13.42 -1.00
CA LEU A 58 4.75 -14.65 -0.96
C LEU A 58 6.21 -14.40 -0.54
N LEU A 59 6.83 -13.33 -1.04
CA LEU A 59 8.16 -12.91 -0.61
C LEU A 59 8.18 -12.56 0.88
N ALA A 60 7.19 -11.82 1.36
CA ALA A 60 7.06 -11.53 2.79
C ALA A 60 6.95 -12.81 3.64
N TYR A 61 6.18 -13.79 3.17
CA TYR A 61 6.07 -15.10 3.83
C TYR A 61 7.41 -15.83 3.87
N VAL A 62 8.16 -15.86 2.77
CA VAL A 62 9.50 -16.46 2.75
C VAL A 62 10.43 -15.76 3.73
N ILE A 63 10.41 -14.43 3.80
CA ILE A 63 11.22 -13.67 4.77
C ILE A 63 10.86 -14.06 6.20
N ILE A 64 9.57 -14.20 6.52
CA ILE A 64 9.12 -14.63 7.85
C ILE A 64 9.56 -16.07 8.14
N LEU A 65 9.43 -16.98 7.18
CA LEU A 65 9.84 -18.39 7.32
C LEU A 65 11.34 -18.51 7.59
N VAL A 66 12.15 -17.74 6.84
CA VAL A 66 13.59 -17.67 7.03
C VAL A 66 13.94 -17.09 8.39
N LYS A 67 13.30 -15.99 8.81
CA LYS A 67 13.48 -15.45 10.17
C LYS A 67 13.15 -16.50 11.23
N MET A 68 12.08 -17.27 11.04
CA MET A 68 11.67 -18.33 11.97
C MET A 68 12.72 -19.44 12.06
N ILE A 69 13.31 -19.88 10.95
CA ILE A 69 14.31 -20.96 10.94
C ILE A 69 15.61 -20.59 11.70
N TYR A 70 16.02 -19.32 11.69
CA TYR A 70 17.25 -18.85 12.35
C TYR A 70 17.07 -18.46 13.82
N TRP A 71 15.83 -18.45 14.32
CA TRP A 71 15.49 -18.08 15.71
C TRP A 71 15.09 -19.29 16.58
N PHE A 72 15.19 -20.51 16.04
CA PHE A 72 15.18 -21.79 16.77
C PHE A 72 16.58 -22.40 16.76
#